data_AF-A0A3M2B4P0-F1
#
_entry.id   AF-A0A3M2B4P0-F1
#
_cell.length_a   1.000
_cell.length_b   1.000
_cell.length_c   1.000
_cell.angle_alpha   90.00
_cell.angle_beta   90.00
_cell.angle_gamma   90.00
#
_symmetry.space_group_name_H-M   'P 1'
#
loop_
_entity.id
_entity.type
_entity.pdbx_description
1 polymer ?
#
loop_
_entity_poly.entity_id
_entity_poly.type
_entity_poly.pdbx_seq_one_letter_code
_entity_poly.pdbx_strand_id
1 'polypeptide(L)'
;MNDLQLWQYLCIGLIFVWTGFVRAGLGFGGAALGLPLLLLVVDSPIVFLPLIGVHLLVFTALTVRTSWGQIDWKFLGWALKIMIIPKLLGVFGLLNLPNEWMTLIVYVVALIYGLSYITGRSFTSHSRWVDVLLLVVGAYISGTSLIGAPLIVAVFARHVDRSCLRDT
;
A
#
# COMPACT_ATOMS: atom_id res chain seq x y z
N MET A 1 -22.37 16.40 4.08
CA MET A 1 -21.28 15.82 4.89
C MET A 1 -21.98 14.87 5.85
N ASN A 2 -21.90 13.56 5.64
CA ASN A 2 -22.49 12.61 6.59
C ASN A 2 -21.68 12.72 7.89
N ASP A 3 -22.32 13.19 8.96
CA ASP A 3 -21.74 13.11 10.29
C ASP A 3 -21.54 11.63 10.62
N LEU A 4 -20.28 11.21 10.67
CA LEU A 4 -19.92 9.88 11.12
C LEU A 4 -20.33 9.76 12.60
N GLN A 5 -20.86 8.62 12.98
CA GLN A 5 -21.25 8.39 14.36
C GLN A 5 -19.99 8.29 15.23
N LEU A 6 -20.10 8.66 16.52
CA LEU A 6 -18.96 8.68 17.45
C LEU A 6 -18.23 7.32 17.49
N TRP A 7 -18.97 6.21 17.43
CA TRP A 7 -18.37 4.87 17.39
C TRP A 7 -17.55 4.62 16.12
N GLN A 8 -17.96 5.17 14.97
CA GLN A 8 -17.20 5.06 13.72
C GLN A 8 -15.87 5.79 13.85
N TYR A 9 -15.85 6.99 14.44
CA TYR A 9 -14.61 7.71 14.71
C TYR A 9 -13.67 6.94 15.66
N LEU A 10 -14.21 6.34 16.72
CA LEU A 10 -13.43 5.50 17.64
C LEU A 10 -12.85 4.28 16.94
N CYS A 11 -13.64 3.56 16.14
CA CYS A 11 -13.18 2.42 15.34
C CYS A 11 -12.10 2.84 14.34
N ILE A 12 -12.30 3.93 13.60
CA ILE A 12 -11.32 4.47 12.65
C ILE A 12 -10.02 4.81 13.37
N GLY A 13 -10.08 5.48 14.53
CA GLY A 13 -8.90 5.82 15.33
C GLY A 13 -8.16 4.58 15.83
N LEU A 14 -8.88 3.56 16.30
CA LEU A 14 -8.28 2.31 16.76
C LEU A 14 -7.62 1.55 15.60
N ILE A 15 -8.28 1.45 14.44
CA ILE A 15 -7.71 0.86 13.23
C ILE A 15 -6.50 1.67 12.77
N PHE A 16 -6.53 3.00 12.84
CA PHE A 16 -5.40 3.85 12.49
C PHE A 16 -4.17 3.58 13.38
N VAL A 17 -4.36 3.48 14.69
CA VAL A 17 -3.25 3.16 15.61
C VAL A 17 -2.73 1.74 15.35
N TRP A 18 -3.63 0.78 15.18
CA TRP A 18 -3.28 -0.61 14.90
C TRP A 18 -2.50 -0.76 13.58
N THR A 19 -2.92 -0.08 12.50
CA THR A 19 -2.22 -0.13 11.21
C THR A 19 -0.81 0.45 11.29
N GLY A 20 -0.61 1.50 12.09
CA GLY A 20 0.71 2.04 12.41
C GLY A 20 1.60 1.03 13.13
N PHE A 21 1.06 0.32 14.12
CA PHE A 21 1.76 -0.77 14.82
C PHE A 21 2.11 -1.92 13.88
N VAL A 22 1.17 -2.39 13.07
CA VAL A 22 1.40 -3.49 12.11
C VAL A 22 2.43 -3.07 11.06
N ARG A 23 2.43 -1.80 10.62
CA ARG A 23 3.48 -1.27 9.75
C ARG A 23 4.85 -1.27 10.45
N ALA A 24 4.90 -0.92 11.73
CA ALA A 24 6.14 -0.95 12.49
C ALA A 24 6.67 -2.38 12.70
N GLY A 25 5.80 -3.40 12.78
CA GLY A 25 6.16 -4.82 12.87
C GLY A 25 6.46 -5.48 11.53
N LEU A 26 5.46 -5.55 10.64
CA LEU A 26 5.51 -6.24 9.33
C LEU A 26 6.08 -5.38 8.18
N GLY A 27 6.39 -4.10 8.42
CA GLY A 27 6.85 -3.19 7.38
C GLY A 27 5.73 -2.77 6.41
N PHE A 28 5.87 -3.12 5.13
CA PHE A 28 5.03 -2.59 4.05
C PHE A 28 3.56 -3.04 4.08
N GLY A 29 3.25 -4.18 4.71
CA GLY A 29 1.91 -4.78 4.73
C GLY A 29 0.87 -4.10 5.63
N GLY A 30 1.30 -3.28 6.61
CA GLY A 30 0.37 -2.69 7.58
C GLY A 30 -0.68 -1.74 6.98
N ALA A 31 -0.31 -1.00 5.94
CA ALA A 31 -1.25 -0.13 5.23
C ALA A 31 -2.20 -0.93 4.30
N ALA A 32 -1.72 -2.03 3.72
CA ALA A 32 -2.51 -2.91 2.87
C ALA A 32 -3.65 -3.60 3.64
N LEU A 33 -3.42 -3.91 4.92
CA LEU A 33 -4.44 -4.48 5.82
C LEU A 33 -5.36 -3.42 6.44
N GLY A 34 -4.94 -2.16 6.45
CA GLY A 34 -5.70 -1.07 7.05
C GLY A 34 -6.96 -0.68 6.30
N LEU A 35 -6.86 -0.53 4.98
CA LEU A 35 -8.00 -0.09 4.18
C LEU A 35 -9.18 -1.09 4.21
N PRO A 36 -8.98 -2.42 4.07
CA PRO A 36 -10.09 -3.38 4.22
C PRO A 36 -10.81 -3.26 5.57
N LEU A 37 -10.08 -3.07 6.67
CA LEU A 37 -10.69 -2.90 7.99
C LEU A 37 -11.47 -1.59 8.12
N LEU A 38 -10.97 -0.52 7.52
CA LEU A 38 -11.67 0.77 7.49
C LEU A 38 -12.96 0.70 6.67
N LEU A 39 -12.96 -0.06 5.56
CA LEU A 39 -14.15 -0.28 4.73
C LEU A 39 -15.25 -1.08 5.44
N LEU A 40 -14.91 -1.87 6.47
CA LEU A 40 -15.92 -2.51 7.32
C LEU A 40 -16.67 -1.50 8.20
N VAL A 41 -16.08 -0.35 8.50
CA VAL A 41 -16.71 0.71 9.33
C VAL A 41 -17.52 1.65 8.45
N VAL A 42 -16.93 2.10 7.34
CA VAL A 42 -17.57 2.97 6.35
C VAL A 42 -17.23 2.41 4.99
N ASP A 43 -18.23 1.97 4.24
CA ASP A 43 -18.01 1.49 2.88
C ASP A 43 -17.81 2.67 1.92
N SER A 44 -16.72 3.42 2.10
CA SER A 44 -16.28 4.42 1.13
C SER A 44 -14.77 4.68 1.17
N PRO A 45 -14.00 4.16 0.20
CA PRO A 45 -12.54 4.32 0.19
C PRO A 45 -12.10 5.78 0.02
N ILE A 46 -12.92 6.61 -0.63
CA ILE A 46 -12.63 8.03 -0.87
C ILE A 46 -12.53 8.79 0.46
N VAL A 47 -13.36 8.44 1.45
CA VAL A 47 -13.34 9.08 2.79
C VAL A 47 -12.00 8.84 3.50
N PHE A 48 -11.38 7.68 3.27
CA PHE A 48 -10.13 7.31 3.91
C PHE A 48 -8.88 7.74 3.15
N LEU A 49 -9.00 8.16 1.89
CA LEU A 49 -7.87 8.53 1.05
C LEU A 49 -6.98 9.62 1.69
N PRO A 50 -7.50 10.76 2.20
CA PRO A 50 -6.66 11.77 2.84
C PRO A 50 -6.02 11.27 4.15
N LEU A 51 -6.80 10.53 4.95
CA LEU A 51 -6.35 9.98 6.23
C LEU A 51 -5.18 9.02 6.04
N ILE A 52 -5.32 8.07 5.10
CA ILE A 52 -4.27 7.10 4.77
C ILE A 52 -3.10 7.82 4.09
N GLY A 53 -3.35 8.79 3.22
CA GLY A 53 -2.29 9.60 2.61
C GLY A 53 -1.38 10.26 3.66
N VAL A 54 -1.97 10.93 4.65
CA VAL A 54 -1.21 11.53 5.76
C VAL A 54 -0.49 10.47 6.58
N HIS A 55 -1.16 9.37 6.92
CA HIS A 55 -0.54 8.25 7.64
C HIS A 55 0.70 7.74 6.89
N LEU A 56 0.56 7.43 5.60
CA LEU A 56 1.64 6.97 4.75
C LEU A 56 2.79 7.96 4.72
N LEU A 57 2.52 9.26 4.58
CA LEU A 57 3.54 10.30 4.55
C LEU A 57 4.31 10.40 5.87
N VAL A 58 3.61 10.43 7.01
CA VAL A 58 4.23 10.52 8.34
C VAL A 58 5.13 9.31 8.59
N PHE A 59 4.61 8.10 8.40
CA PHE A 59 5.40 6.89 8.64
C PHE A 59 6.54 6.74 7.64
N THR A 60 6.35 7.11 6.37
CA THR A 60 7.43 7.08 5.38
C THR A 60 8.53 8.08 5.73
N ALA A 61 8.18 9.29 6.18
CA ALA A 61 9.15 10.29 6.61
C ALA A 61 9.95 9.81 7.83
N LEU A 62 9.29 9.17 8.80
CA LEU A 62 9.97 8.56 9.95
C LEU A 62 10.93 7.45 9.51
N THR A 63 10.50 6.53 8.65
CA THR A 63 11.35 5.44 8.13
C THR A 63 12.56 5.98 7.36
N VAL A 64 12.36 6.98 6.51
CA VAL A 64 13.46 7.61 5.75
C VAL A 64 14.47 8.26 6.69
N ARG A 65 13.99 8.92 7.76
CA ARG A 65 14.87 9.52 8.77
C ARG A 65 15.69 8.47 9.52
N THR A 66 15.10 7.34 9.89
CA THR A 66 15.80 6.29 10.65
C THR A 66 16.74 5.45 9.79
N SER A 67 16.45 5.31 8.49
CA SER A 67 17.15 4.39 7.59
C SER A 67 17.91 5.08 6.46
N TRP A 68 18.23 6.37 6.61
CA TRP A 68 18.80 7.22 5.56
C TRP A 68 20.01 6.61 4.82
N GLY A 69 20.93 5.97 5.55
CA GLY A 69 22.14 5.37 5.00
C GLY A 69 21.95 4.02 4.30
N GLN A 70 20.75 3.43 4.36
CA GLN A 70 20.42 2.13 3.77
C GLN A 70 19.56 2.27 2.50
N ILE A 71 19.23 3.50 2.09
CA ILE A 71 18.36 3.78 0.95
C ILE A 71 19.18 3.85 -0.33
N ASP A 72 18.88 2.99 -1.30
CA ASP A 72 19.37 3.14 -2.68
C ASP A 72 18.57 4.24 -3.41
N TRP A 73 19.10 5.46 -3.36
CA TRP A 73 18.51 6.63 -4.02
C TRP A 73 18.45 6.52 -5.54
N LYS A 74 19.39 5.80 -6.16
CA LYS A 74 19.45 5.63 -7.62
C LYS A 74 18.31 4.72 -8.08
N PHE A 75 18.11 3.60 -7.40
CA PHE A 75 17.00 2.69 -7.66
C PHE A 75 15.65 3.33 -7.32
N LEU A 76 15.54 4.01 -6.17
CA LEU A 76 14.32 4.70 -5.75
C LEU A 76 13.85 5.74 -6.78
N GLY A 77 14.78 6.57 -7.29
CA GLY A 77 14.47 7.56 -8.31
C GLY A 77 14.00 6.95 -9.63
N TRP A 78 14.58 5.80 -10.03
CA TRP A 78 14.14 5.07 -11.23
C TRP A 78 12.73 4.49 -11.04
N ALA A 79 12.48 3.81 -9.91
CA ALA A 79 11.18 3.23 -9.61
C ALA A 79 10.08 4.30 -9.52
N LEU A 80 10.36 5.43 -8.85
CA LEU A 80 9.41 6.55 -8.75
C LEU A 80 9.01 7.11 -10.12
N LYS A 81 9.95 7.26 -11.05
CA LYS A 81 9.65 7.73 -12.41
C LYS A 81 8.68 6.80 -13.15
N ILE A 82 8.83 5.49 -12.99
CA ILE A 82 7.94 4.50 -13.61
C ILE A 82 6.58 4.50 -12.92
N MET A 83 6.56 4.64 -11.60
CA MET A 83 5.34 4.51 -10.79
C MET A 83 4.47 5.78 -10.76
N ILE A 84 5.01 6.96 -11.07
CA ILE A 84 4.27 8.23 -10.94
C ILE A 84 3.06 8.27 -11.89
N ILE A 85 3.23 7.86 -13.15
CA ILE A 85 2.17 7.92 -14.17
C ILE A 85 1.03 6.94 -13.83
N PRO A 86 1.30 5.64 -13.58
CA PRO A 86 0.24 4.70 -13.23
C PRO A 86 -0.42 5.04 -11.90
N LYS A 87 0.33 5.59 -10.92
CA LYS A 87 -0.23 5.99 -9.63
C LYS A 87 -1.23 7.13 -9.79
N LEU A 88 -0.91 8.16 -10.56
CA LEU A 88 -1.85 9.26 -10.83
C LEU A 88 -3.08 8.76 -11.58
N LEU A 89 -2.90 7.91 -12.60
CA LEU A 89 -4.02 7.26 -13.29
C LEU A 89 -4.89 6.43 -12.35
N GLY A 90 -4.28 5.75 -11.37
CA GLY A 90 -5.01 5.03 -10.35
C GLY A 90 -5.84 5.96 -9.44
N VAL A 91 -5.30 7.10 -9.04
CA VAL A 91 -6.06 8.11 -8.28
C VAL A 91 -7.23 8.64 -9.10
N PHE A 92 -7.03 8.91 -10.39
CA PHE A 92 -8.15 9.25 -11.29
C PHE A 92 -9.19 8.13 -11.38
N GLY A 93 -8.75 6.88 -11.43
CA GLY A 93 -9.64 5.71 -11.34
C GLY A 93 -10.47 5.73 -10.06
N LEU A 94 -9.86 5.95 -8.90
CA LEU A 94 -10.56 6.05 -7.62
C LEU A 94 -11.64 7.13 -7.60
N LEU A 95 -11.36 8.28 -8.23
CA LEU A 95 -12.30 9.42 -8.22
C LEU A 95 -13.48 9.24 -9.20
N ASN A 96 -13.32 8.42 -10.24
CA ASN A 96 -14.33 8.23 -11.29
C ASN A 96 -15.06 6.88 -11.21
N LEU A 97 -14.51 5.89 -10.50
CA LEU A 97 -15.12 4.57 -10.37
C LEU A 97 -16.20 4.55 -9.28
N PRO A 98 -17.28 3.77 -9.48
CA PRO A 98 -18.27 3.58 -8.43
C PRO A 98 -17.65 2.90 -7.20
N ASN A 99 -18.15 3.28 -6.03
CA ASN A 99 -17.62 2.85 -4.73
C ASN A 99 -17.57 1.31 -4.57
N GLU A 100 -18.61 0.61 -5.03
CA GLU A 100 -18.74 -0.85 -4.97
C GLU A 100 -17.57 -1.58 -5.66
N TRP A 101 -17.17 -1.10 -6.85
CA TRP A 101 -16.05 -1.67 -7.61
C TRP A 101 -14.74 -1.50 -6.86
N MET A 102 -14.56 -0.36 -6.20
CA MET A 102 -13.34 -0.07 -5.48
C MET A 102 -13.23 -0.90 -4.20
N THR A 103 -14.32 -1.02 -3.45
CA THR A 103 -14.41 -1.91 -2.29
C THR A 103 -14.16 -3.37 -2.68
N LEU A 104 -14.73 -3.83 -3.81
CA LEU A 104 -14.47 -5.17 -4.34
C LEU A 104 -12.98 -5.38 -4.67
N ILE A 105 -12.36 -4.44 -5.40
CA ILE A 105 -10.92 -4.50 -5.73
C ILE A 105 -10.07 -4.56 -4.45
N VAL A 106 -10.40 -3.73 -3.46
CA VAL A 106 -9.73 -3.72 -2.15
C VAL A 106 -9.77 -5.10 -1.50
N TYR A 107 -10.96 -5.70 -1.38
CA TYR A 107 -11.11 -7.01 -0.75
C TYR A 107 -10.44 -8.12 -1.55
N VAL A 108 -10.52 -8.12 -2.88
CA VAL A 108 -9.86 -9.13 -3.73
C VAL A 108 -8.34 -9.06 -3.58
N VAL A 109 -7.75 -7.86 -3.62
CA VAL A 109 -6.30 -7.71 -3.45
C VAL A 109 -5.88 -8.12 -2.03
N ALA A 110 -6.65 -7.73 -1.01
CA ALA A 110 -6.39 -8.14 0.37
C ALA A 110 -6.46 -9.67 0.54
N LEU A 111 -7.43 -10.33 -0.11
CA LEU A 111 -7.57 -11.79 -0.11
C LEU A 111 -6.37 -12.46 -0.79
N ILE A 112 -5.99 -12.01 -1.99
CA ILE A 112 -4.82 -12.54 -2.71
C ILE A 112 -3.56 -12.37 -1.87
N TYR A 113 -3.39 -11.22 -1.21
CA TYR A 113 -2.26 -10.97 -0.33
C TYR A 113 -2.25 -11.91 0.88
N GLY A 114 -3.38 -12.07 1.56
CA GLY A 114 -3.52 -13.00 2.67
C GLY A 114 -3.23 -14.45 2.27
N LEU A 115 -3.72 -14.89 1.10
CA LEU A 115 -3.45 -16.22 0.56
C LEU A 115 -1.98 -16.40 0.18
N SER A 116 -1.36 -15.39 -0.45
CA SER A 116 0.08 -15.40 -0.76
C SER A 116 0.93 -15.51 0.50
N TYR A 117 0.53 -14.81 1.57
CA TYR A 117 1.20 -14.87 2.88
C TYR A 117 1.12 -16.28 3.50
N ILE A 118 -0.07 -16.89 3.52
CA ILE A 118 -0.27 -18.25 4.06
C ILE A 118 0.48 -19.31 3.24
N THR A 119 0.52 -19.15 1.92
CA THR A 119 1.16 -20.13 1.02
C THR A 119 2.68 -19.97 0.94
N GLY A 120 3.27 -18.97 1.61
CA GLY A 120 4.71 -18.72 1.60
C GLY A 120 5.30 -18.42 0.21
N ARG A 121 4.44 -18.18 -0.81
CA ARG A 121 4.90 -17.86 -2.16
C ARG A 121 5.10 -16.37 -2.29
N SER A 122 6.35 -15.93 -2.15
CA SER A 122 6.76 -14.59 -2.59
C SER A 122 6.74 -14.54 -4.11
N PHE A 123 6.12 -13.50 -4.70
CA PHE A 123 6.16 -13.28 -6.15
C PHE A 123 7.61 -13.01 -6.59
N THR A 124 8.29 -14.03 -7.12
CA THR A 124 9.67 -13.86 -7.61
C THR A 124 9.64 -13.48 -9.09
N SER A 125 10.09 -12.27 -9.41
CA SER A 125 10.26 -11.84 -10.79
C SER A 125 11.58 -12.36 -11.38
N HIS A 126 11.54 -13.02 -12.54
CA HIS A 126 12.73 -13.54 -13.22
C HIS A 126 13.24 -12.64 -14.37
N SER A 127 12.47 -11.64 -14.82
CA SER A 127 12.81 -10.80 -15.97
C SER A 127 12.55 -9.31 -15.71
N ARG A 128 13.40 -8.44 -16.28
CA ARG A 128 13.24 -6.97 -16.22
C ARG A 128 11.87 -6.50 -16.71
N TRP A 129 11.26 -7.24 -17.64
CA TRP A 129 9.94 -6.91 -18.16
C TRP A 129 8.82 -7.21 -17.15
N VAL A 130 8.97 -8.31 -16.40
CA VAL A 130 8.05 -8.69 -15.32
C VAL A 130 8.16 -7.68 -14.17
N ASP A 131 9.36 -7.17 -13.86
CA ASP A 131 9.55 -6.10 -12.87
C ASP A 131 8.77 -4.82 -13.23
N VAL A 132 8.90 -4.37 -14.49
CA VAL A 132 8.18 -3.18 -14.96
C VAL A 132 6.67 -3.41 -14.93
N LEU A 133 6.20 -4.58 -15.36
CA LEU A 133 4.78 -4.92 -15.32
C LEU A 133 4.23 -4.90 -13.88
N LEU A 134 4.93 -5.54 -12.94
CA LEU A 134 4.55 -5.57 -11.53
C LEU A 134 4.58 -4.16 -10.92
N LEU A 135 5.54 -3.31 -11.27
CA LEU A 135 5.58 -1.91 -10.82
C LEU A 135 4.43 -1.09 -11.39
N VAL A 136 4.08 -1.25 -12.66
CA VAL A 136 2.98 -0.52 -13.29
C VAL A 136 1.64 -0.94 -12.70
N VAL A 137 1.37 -2.24 -12.63
CA VAL A 137 0.15 -2.78 -12.02
C VAL A 137 0.09 -2.42 -10.54
N GLY A 138 1.21 -2.51 -9.83
CA GLY A 138 1.30 -2.19 -8.41
C GLY A 138 1.11 -0.71 -8.14
N ALA A 139 1.64 0.16 -8.99
CA ALA A 139 1.44 1.59 -8.89
C ALA A 139 0.00 2.00 -9.21
N TYR A 140 -0.62 1.38 -10.22
CA TYR A 140 -2.03 1.61 -10.54
C TYR A 140 -2.95 1.17 -9.39
N ILE A 141 -2.80 -0.06 -8.90
CA ILE A 141 -3.57 -0.57 -7.75
C ILE A 141 -3.26 0.26 -6.48
N SER A 142 -2.01 0.68 -6.27
CA SER A 142 -1.66 1.59 -5.18
C SER A 142 -2.35 2.95 -5.32
N GLY A 143 -2.59 3.43 -6.53
CA GLY A 143 -3.29 4.69 -6.78
C GLY A 143 -4.80 4.55 -6.62
N THR A 144 -5.39 3.45 -7.11
CA THR A 144 -6.85 3.21 -7.03
C THR A 144 -7.31 2.79 -5.66
N SER A 145 -6.49 2.05 -4.90
CA SER A 145 -6.97 1.41 -3.67
C SER A 145 -5.94 1.42 -2.55
N LEU A 146 -4.77 2.06 -2.69
CA LEU A 146 -3.72 2.11 -1.66
C LEU A 146 -3.15 0.73 -1.23
N ILE A 147 -3.53 -0.38 -1.89
CA ILE A 147 -3.10 -1.76 -1.56
C ILE A 147 -2.10 -2.31 -2.60
N GLY A 148 -1.38 -1.44 -3.32
CA GLY A 148 -0.38 -1.89 -4.30
C GLY A 148 0.97 -2.33 -3.69
N ALA A 149 1.17 -2.12 -2.39
CA ALA A 149 2.45 -2.35 -1.72
C ALA A 149 3.01 -3.79 -1.87
N PRO A 150 2.23 -4.87 -1.77
CA PRO A 150 2.74 -6.23 -1.94
C PRO A 150 3.37 -6.46 -3.31
N LEU A 151 2.76 -5.90 -4.35
CA LEU A 151 3.21 -6.05 -5.73
C LEU A 151 4.48 -5.25 -6.02
N ILE A 152 4.60 -4.08 -5.40
CA ILE A 152 5.80 -3.23 -5.50
C ILE A 152 6.97 -3.89 -4.75
N VAL A 153 6.72 -4.45 -3.56
CA VAL A 153 7.75 -5.13 -2.74
C VAL A 153 8.33 -6.34 -3.46
N ALA A 154 7.53 -7.10 -4.20
CA ALA A 154 8.00 -8.22 -5.03
C ALA A 154 9.14 -7.82 -5.99
N VAL A 155 9.14 -6.59 -6.48
CA VAL A 155 10.17 -6.06 -7.40
C VAL A 155 11.37 -5.50 -6.63
N PHE A 156 11.11 -4.78 -5.54
CA PHE A 156 12.16 -4.21 -4.69
C PHE A 156 13.01 -5.29 -4.01
N ALA A 157 12.39 -6.39 -3.57
CA ALA A 157 13.07 -7.52 -2.94
C ALA A 157 14.08 -8.25 -3.85
N ARG A 158 14.03 -8.01 -5.17
CA ARG A 158 14.99 -8.54 -6.15
C ARG A 158 16.19 -7.61 -6.39
N HIS A 159 16.00 -6.31 -6.29
CA HIS A 159 16.99 -5.30 -6.69
C HIS A 159 17.73 -4.66 -5.52
N VAL A 160 17.22 -4.83 -4.30
CA VAL A 160 17.83 -4.30 -3.08
C VAL A 160 18.42 -5.46 -2.30
N ASP A 161 19.68 -5.31 -1.88
CA ASP A 161 20.38 -6.29 -1.06
C ASP A 161 19.58 -6.63 0.21
N ARG A 162 19.60 -7.90 0.62
CA ARG A 162 18.85 -8.37 1.81
C ARG A 162 19.24 -7.64 3.09
N SER A 163 20.42 -7.04 3.16
CA SER A 163 20.89 -6.20 4.27
C SER A 163 20.26 -4.80 4.33
N CYS A 164 19.70 -4.30 3.22
CA CYS A 164 18.92 -3.06 3.16
C CYS A 164 17.41 -3.30 3.23
N LEU A 165 16.97 -4.56 3.08
CA LEU A 165 15.62 -4.99 3.43
C LEU A 165 15.64 -5.25 4.94
N ARG A 166 15.02 -4.36 5.72
CA ARG A 166 14.90 -4.55 7.17
C ARG A 166 14.38 -5.96 7.43
N ASP A 167 15.15 -6.78 8.17
CA ASP A 167 14.85 -8.20 8.41
C ASP A 167 13.35 -8.40 8.67
N THR A 168 12.68 -9.01 7.69
CA THR A 168 11.30 -9.50 7.76
C THR A 168 11.34 -11.01 7.73
#